data_AF-X0XNN5-F1
#
_entry.id   AF-X0XNN5-F1
#
_cell.length_a   1.000
_cell.length_b   1.000
_cell.length_c   1.000
_cell.angle_alpha   90.00
_cell.angle_beta   90.00
_cell.angle_gamma   90.00
#
_symmetry.space_group_name_H-M   'P 1'
#
loop_
_entity.id
_entity.type
_entity.pdbx_description
1 polymer ?
#
loop_
_entity_poly.entity_id
_entity_poly.type
_entity_poly.pdbx_seq_one_letter_code
_entity_poly.pdbx_strand_id
1 'polypeptide(L)'
;METLLMVRKRSRRELLTQVGAAGVVAAAGITLPAGCDAKPAAPDEPRASARAAPRVVIARDDKLTRGKVNEHRELLRKLLDAAMQKLTKAPDAATAWRQMFRPGDRVGIKVNTLGLSTQPAVVDAVVAGLRQADVAAGKIIIWDRLDVELRAAGFKTNKPSRGVQCRGTDSEQRGSGYQRQVETS
;
A
#
# COMPACT_ATOMS: atom_id res chain seq x y z
N MET A 1 0.70 -44.99 10.28
CA MET A 1 0.75 -44.28 8.98
C MET A 1 -0.18 -43.07 9.08
N GLU A 2 0.33 -41.94 9.54
CA GLU A 2 -0.45 -40.69 9.63
C GLU A 2 -0.18 -39.83 8.40
N THR A 3 -1.23 -39.60 7.62
CA THR A 3 -1.21 -38.72 6.45
C THR A 3 -1.30 -37.27 6.94
N LEU A 4 -0.16 -36.59 7.00
CA LEU A 4 -0.09 -35.16 7.30
C LEU A 4 -0.75 -34.37 6.15
N LEU A 5 -1.98 -33.90 6.37
CA LEU A 5 -2.67 -32.97 5.50
C LEU A 5 -1.89 -31.65 5.44
N MET A 6 -1.12 -31.48 4.39
CA MET A 6 -0.43 -30.23 4.07
C MET A 6 -1.47 -29.19 3.64
N VAL A 7 -1.92 -28.36 4.59
CA VAL A 7 -2.78 -27.21 4.28
C VAL A 7 -1.98 -26.21 3.45
N ARG A 8 -2.24 -26.20 2.14
CA ARG A 8 -1.63 -25.24 1.21
C ARG A 8 -2.16 -23.84 1.52
N LYS A 9 -1.34 -23.00 2.16
CA LYS A 9 -1.62 -21.57 2.36
C LYS A 9 -1.78 -20.89 1.00
N ARG A 10 -3.03 -20.60 0.60
CA ARG A 10 -3.31 -19.78 -0.59
C ARG A 10 -3.13 -18.30 -0.25
N SER A 11 -2.49 -17.55 -1.12
CA SER A 11 -2.41 -16.10 -1.00
C SER A 11 -3.76 -15.44 -1.31
N ARG A 12 -4.05 -14.27 -0.73
CA ARG A 12 -5.29 -13.51 -1.03
C ARG A 12 -5.47 -13.26 -2.54
N ARG A 13 -4.37 -13.10 -3.26
CA ARG A 13 -4.35 -12.96 -4.72
C ARG A 13 -4.85 -14.23 -5.42
N GLU A 14 -4.37 -15.40 -5.01
CA GLU A 14 -4.83 -16.68 -5.57
C GLU A 14 -6.31 -16.93 -5.30
N LEU A 15 -6.80 -16.55 -4.11
CA LEU A 15 -8.22 -16.62 -3.76
C LEU A 15 -9.07 -15.71 -4.67
N LEU A 16 -8.66 -14.46 -4.86
CA LEU A 16 -9.38 -13.51 -5.72
C LEU A 16 -9.35 -13.93 -7.20
N THR A 17 -8.24 -14.50 -7.68
CA THR A 17 -8.15 -15.03 -9.05
C THR A 17 -9.07 -16.23 -9.26
N GLN A 18 -9.27 -17.08 -8.26
CA GLN A 18 -10.17 -18.23 -8.36
C GLN A 18 -11.66 -17.84 -8.37
N VAL A 19 -12.05 -16.80 -7.61
CA VAL A 19 -13.44 -16.31 -7.63
C VAL A 19 -13.78 -15.65 -8.98
N GLY A 20 -12.83 -14.95 -9.61
CA GLY A 20 -13.01 -14.37 -10.94
C GLY A 20 -13.16 -15.39 -12.07
N ALA A 21 -12.62 -16.61 -11.92
CA ALA A 21 -12.72 -17.68 -12.91
C ALA A 21 -13.92 -18.63 -12.68
N ALA A 22 -14.64 -18.51 -11.56
CA ALA A 22 -15.79 -19.34 -11.21
C ALA A 22 -17.16 -18.65 -11.49
N GLY A 23 -17.16 -17.50 -12.18
CA GLY A 23 -18.37 -16.77 -12.59
C GLY A 23 -19.04 -17.29 -13.86
N VAL A 24 -18.75 -18.53 -14.29
CA VAL A 24 -19.46 -19.22 -15.37
C VAL A 24 -19.85 -20.61 -14.86
N VAL A 25 -21.01 -20.70 -14.22
CA VAL A 25 -21.76 -21.97 -14.08
C VAL A 25 -23.19 -21.71 -14.51
N ALA A 26 -23.66 -22.60 -15.37
CA ALA A 26 -24.83 -22.50 -16.22
C ALA A 26 -26.19 -22.65 -15.49
N ALA A 27 -27.17 -21.95 -16.08
CA ALA A 27 -28.63 -22.11 -16.10
C ALA A 27 -29.32 -23.16 -15.20
N ALA A 28 -30.33 -22.68 -14.44
CA ALA A 28 -31.64 -23.32 -14.36
C ALA A 28 -32.73 -22.33 -13.85
N GLY A 29 -33.65 -21.92 -14.74
CA GLY A 29 -35.05 -21.78 -14.36
C GLY A 29 -35.60 -20.43 -13.84
N ILE A 30 -35.22 -19.28 -14.41
CA ILE A 30 -36.04 -18.05 -14.25
C ILE A 30 -36.34 -17.48 -15.63
N THR A 31 -37.58 -17.67 -16.09
CA THR A 31 -38.13 -17.03 -17.28
C THR A 31 -38.33 -15.55 -16.97
N LEU A 32 -37.48 -14.67 -17.50
CA LEU A 32 -37.71 -13.22 -17.49
C LEU A 32 -38.56 -12.84 -18.72
N PRO A 33 -39.52 -11.92 -18.58
CA PRO A 33 -40.43 -11.56 -19.67
C PRO A 33 -39.66 -10.90 -20.83
N ALA A 34 -40.06 -11.28 -22.04
CA ALA A 34 -39.57 -10.74 -23.30
C ALA A 34 -39.84 -9.22 -23.38
N GLY A 35 -38.77 -8.43 -23.48
CA GLY A 35 -38.88 -6.98 -23.61
C GLY A 35 -37.58 -6.24 -23.32
N CYS A 36 -36.48 -6.66 -23.94
CA CYS A 36 -35.24 -5.89 -24.07
C CYS A 36 -34.54 -6.39 -25.33
N ASP A 37 -34.77 -5.74 -26.47
CA ASP A 37 -33.95 -5.94 -27.67
C ASP A 37 -32.54 -5.38 -27.40
N ALA A 38 -31.75 -6.16 -26.67
CA ALA A 38 -30.32 -5.95 -26.58
C ALA A 38 -29.72 -6.37 -27.92
N LYS A 39 -29.50 -5.39 -28.80
CA LYS A 39 -28.68 -5.57 -30.00
C LYS A 39 -27.38 -6.25 -29.59
N PRO A 40 -27.01 -7.40 -30.18
CA PRO A 40 -25.76 -8.07 -29.82
C PRO A 40 -24.62 -7.08 -30.08
N ALA A 41 -23.87 -6.77 -29.02
CA ALA A 41 -22.63 -6.05 -29.13
C ALA A 41 -21.76 -6.84 -30.13
N ALA A 42 -21.21 -6.15 -31.13
CA ALA A 42 -20.20 -6.73 -31.99
C ALA A 42 -19.11 -7.37 -31.09
N PRO A 43 -18.51 -8.51 -31.50
CA PRO A 43 -17.46 -9.11 -30.71
C PRO A 43 -16.39 -8.05 -30.45
N ASP A 44 -16.20 -7.71 -29.17
CA ASP A 44 -15.12 -6.84 -28.74
C ASP A 44 -13.83 -7.42 -29.35
N GLU A 45 -13.24 -6.69 -30.30
CA GLU A 45 -11.88 -7.00 -30.73
C GLU A 45 -11.02 -7.06 -29.47
N PRO A 46 -10.15 -8.08 -29.31
CA PRO A 46 -9.39 -8.27 -28.09
C PRO A 46 -8.41 -7.11 -27.91
N ARG A 47 -8.87 -6.04 -27.27
CA ARG A 47 -8.05 -4.95 -26.74
C ARG A 47 -7.38 -5.40 -25.45
N ALA A 48 -6.81 -6.60 -25.45
CA ALA A 48 -5.78 -6.98 -24.51
C ALA A 48 -4.49 -6.35 -24.99
N SER A 49 -4.29 -5.05 -24.73
CA SER A 49 -2.92 -4.55 -24.61
C SER A 49 -2.25 -5.49 -23.62
N ALA A 50 -1.20 -6.20 -24.03
CA ALA A 50 -0.46 -7.13 -23.19
C ALA A 50 0.22 -6.36 -22.05
N ARG A 51 -0.58 -5.92 -21.07
CA ARG A 51 -0.12 -5.15 -19.92
C ARG A 51 0.69 -6.13 -19.11
N ALA A 52 2.00 -5.87 -19.01
CA ALA A 52 2.91 -6.71 -18.25
C ALA A 52 2.31 -7.02 -16.88
N ALA A 53 2.32 -8.30 -16.49
CA ALA A 53 1.71 -8.74 -15.24
C ALA A 53 2.26 -7.91 -14.06
N PRO A 54 1.41 -7.50 -13.11
CA PRO A 54 1.85 -6.70 -11.98
C PRO A 54 2.90 -7.47 -11.17
N ARG A 55 3.99 -6.77 -10.83
CA ARG A 55 5.08 -7.32 -10.02
C ARG A 55 4.76 -7.15 -8.55
N VAL A 56 4.88 -8.23 -7.80
CA VAL A 56 4.70 -8.25 -6.34
C VAL A 56 5.95 -8.84 -5.73
N VAL A 57 6.55 -8.12 -4.79
CA VAL A 57 7.67 -8.61 -3.98
C VAL A 57 7.17 -8.82 -2.56
N ILE A 58 7.45 -9.99 -2.00
CA ILE A 58 7.15 -10.29 -0.61
C ILE A 58 8.48 -10.46 0.12
N ALA A 59 8.72 -9.60 1.10
CA ALA A 59 9.88 -9.66 1.98
C ALA A 59 9.46 -10.13 3.37
N ARG A 60 10.16 -11.11 3.93
CA ARG A 60 9.87 -11.71 5.23
C ARG A 60 11.17 -11.94 5.98
N ASP A 61 11.15 -11.68 7.27
CA ASP A 61 12.20 -12.02 8.20
C ASP A 61 11.56 -12.40 9.55
N ASP A 62 12.03 -13.49 10.14
CA ASP A 62 11.44 -14.04 11.38
C ASP A 62 11.64 -13.13 12.59
N LYS A 63 12.79 -12.45 12.68
CA LYS A 63 13.09 -11.53 13.79
C LYS A 63 12.20 -10.29 13.71
N LEU A 64 11.87 -9.84 12.50
CA LEU A 64 10.93 -8.72 12.31
C LEU A 64 9.47 -9.13 12.49
N THR A 65 9.10 -10.36 12.14
CA THR A 65 7.70 -10.82 12.20
C THR A 65 7.30 -11.27 13.60
N ARG A 66 8.21 -11.90 14.34
CA ARG A 66 7.96 -12.45 15.68
C ARG A 66 8.56 -11.60 16.80
N GLY A 67 9.59 -10.80 16.50
CA GLY A 67 10.25 -9.93 17.46
C GLY A 67 9.68 -8.50 17.48
N LYS A 68 10.30 -7.64 18.28
CA LYS A 68 9.99 -6.21 18.30
C LYS A 68 10.75 -5.54 17.16
N VAL A 69 10.04 -5.08 16.14
CA VAL A 69 10.63 -4.38 14.98
C VAL A 69 11.58 -3.24 15.37
N ASN A 70 11.29 -2.54 16.47
CA ASN A 70 12.14 -1.45 16.99
C ASN A 70 13.56 -1.91 17.39
N GLU A 71 13.74 -3.18 17.81
CA GLU A 71 15.04 -3.75 18.19
C GLU A 71 15.86 -4.18 16.95
N HIS A 72 15.24 -4.17 15.77
CA HIS A 72 15.82 -4.68 14.52
C HIS A 72 15.73 -3.66 13.38
N ARG A 73 15.85 -2.37 13.69
CA ARG A 73 15.75 -1.24 12.74
C ARG A 73 16.67 -1.39 11.52
N GLU A 74 17.93 -1.77 11.73
CA GLU A 74 18.89 -1.96 10.63
C GLU A 74 18.52 -3.15 9.73
N LEU A 75 18.02 -4.23 10.31
CA LEU A 75 17.53 -5.39 9.56
C LEU A 75 16.29 -5.03 8.73
N LEU A 76 15.36 -4.27 9.32
CA LEU A 76 14.17 -3.75 8.63
C LEU A 76 14.55 -2.88 7.42
N ARG A 77 15.51 -1.97 7.60
CA ARG A 77 16.01 -1.11 6.53
C ARG A 77 16.60 -1.92 5.38
N LYS A 78 17.49 -2.87 5.70
CA LYS A 78 18.09 -3.78 4.70
C LYS A 78 17.03 -4.62 3.97
N LEU A 79 16.04 -5.14 4.71
CA LEU A 79 14.96 -5.93 4.13
C LEU A 79 14.10 -5.10 3.16
N LEU A 80 13.77 -3.87 3.54
CA LEU A 80 13.01 -2.94 2.69
C LEU A 80 13.81 -2.53 1.44
N ASP A 81 15.09 -2.20 1.59
CA ASP A 81 15.97 -1.84 0.48
C ASP A 81 16.12 -3.00 -0.52
N ALA A 82 16.28 -4.23 -0.04
CA ALA A 82 16.31 -5.42 -0.89
C ALA A 82 14.95 -5.68 -1.59
N ALA A 83 13.84 -5.40 -0.91
CA ALA A 83 12.51 -5.51 -1.51
C ALA A 83 12.32 -4.48 -2.64
N MET A 84 12.77 -3.23 -2.43
CA MET A 84 12.74 -2.18 -3.44
C MET A 84 13.60 -2.52 -4.65
N GLN A 85 14.83 -3.02 -4.45
CA GLN A 85 15.68 -3.50 -5.55
C GLN A 85 15.00 -4.59 -6.37
N LYS A 86 14.40 -5.59 -5.72
CA LYS A 86 13.66 -6.66 -6.42
C LYS A 86 12.41 -6.14 -7.16
N LEU A 87 11.76 -5.12 -6.61
CA LEU A 87 10.56 -4.52 -7.19
C LEU A 87 10.90 -3.74 -8.46
N THR A 88 11.98 -2.96 -8.42
CA THR A 88 12.40 -2.07 -9.52
C THR A 88 13.41 -2.73 -10.48
N LYS A 89 13.95 -3.90 -10.11
CA LYS A 89 15.10 -4.53 -10.76
C LYS A 89 16.37 -3.65 -10.78
N ALA A 90 16.48 -2.75 -9.80
CA ALA A 90 17.66 -1.90 -9.67
C ALA A 90 18.85 -2.69 -9.09
N PRO A 91 20.09 -2.31 -9.46
CA PRO A 91 21.31 -2.97 -8.97
C PRO A 91 21.62 -2.64 -7.49
N ASP A 92 21.05 -1.55 -6.96
CA ASP A 92 21.25 -1.10 -5.59
C ASP A 92 20.02 -0.35 -5.07
N ALA A 93 19.96 -0.15 -3.75
CA ALA A 93 18.83 0.47 -3.07
C ALA A 93 18.59 1.92 -3.49
N ALA A 94 19.65 2.72 -3.61
CA ALA A 94 19.52 4.13 -3.93
C ALA A 94 18.98 4.31 -5.36
N THR A 95 19.45 3.51 -6.30
CA THR A 95 18.89 3.44 -7.67
C THR A 95 17.44 2.99 -7.63
N ALA A 96 17.07 2.01 -6.80
CA ALA A 96 15.68 1.57 -6.65
C ALA A 96 14.75 2.70 -6.19
N TRP A 97 15.14 3.43 -5.14
CA TRP A 97 14.37 4.54 -4.62
C TRP A 97 14.29 5.70 -5.62
N ARG A 98 15.38 6.02 -6.34
CA ARG A 98 15.42 7.06 -7.38
C ARG A 98 14.59 6.75 -8.63
N GLN A 99 14.29 5.48 -8.90
CA GLN A 99 13.33 5.14 -9.97
C GLN A 99 11.88 5.50 -9.61
N MET A 100 11.57 5.57 -8.31
CA MET A 100 10.21 5.80 -7.82
C MET A 100 9.96 7.25 -7.37
N PHE A 101 11.00 7.94 -6.92
CA PHE A 101 10.92 9.29 -6.35
C PHE A 101 12.04 10.18 -6.87
N ARG A 102 11.78 11.48 -6.91
CA ARG A 102 12.71 12.53 -7.37
C ARG A 102 12.98 13.54 -6.25
N PRO A 103 14.14 14.25 -6.26
CA PRO A 103 14.45 15.27 -5.25
C PRO A 103 13.41 16.41 -5.16
N GLY A 104 12.72 16.65 -6.28
CA GLY A 104 11.64 17.63 -6.41
C GLY A 104 10.37 17.29 -5.61
N ASP A 105 10.14 16.00 -5.33
CA ASP A 105 8.85 15.50 -4.89
C ASP A 105 8.46 15.93 -3.47
N ARG A 106 7.15 16.10 -3.27
CA ARG A 106 6.51 16.16 -1.96
C ARG A 106 5.80 14.84 -1.70
N VAL A 107 6.18 14.14 -0.64
CA VAL A 107 5.76 12.76 -0.39
C VAL A 107 4.93 12.69 0.87
N GLY A 108 3.68 12.24 0.74
CA GLY A 108 2.80 11.91 1.87
C GLY A 108 2.88 10.43 2.22
N ILE A 109 3.16 10.11 3.47
CA ILE A 109 3.13 8.74 4.01
C ILE A 109 1.88 8.61 4.88
N LYS A 110 0.83 8.00 4.31
CA LYS A 110 -0.36 7.63 5.08
C LYS A 110 -0.03 6.45 5.99
N VAL A 111 -0.17 6.64 7.30
CA VAL A 111 -0.05 5.55 8.28
C VAL A 111 -1.43 5.05 8.69
N ASN A 112 -1.48 3.96 9.45
CA ASN A 112 -2.66 3.53 10.19
C ASN A 112 -2.41 3.73 11.69
N THR A 113 -3.30 4.43 12.39
CA THR A 113 -3.23 4.69 13.84
C THR A 113 -4.26 3.90 14.66
N LEU A 114 -5.08 3.07 14.02
CA LEU A 114 -6.16 2.31 14.68
C LEU A 114 -5.90 0.80 14.64
N GLY A 115 -6.21 0.10 15.74
CA GLY A 115 -6.02 -1.35 15.84
C GLY A 115 -4.56 -1.76 15.65
N LEU A 116 -4.26 -2.48 14.55
CA LEU A 116 -2.90 -2.84 14.16
C LEU A 116 -2.20 -1.64 13.51
N SER A 117 -1.79 -0.69 14.35
CA SER A 117 -1.13 0.54 13.93
C SER A 117 0.18 0.27 13.18
N THR A 118 0.47 1.10 12.19
CA THR A 118 1.78 1.13 11.53
C THR A 118 2.84 1.52 12.55
N GLN A 119 3.87 0.69 12.72
CA GLN A 119 4.92 0.98 13.68
C GLN A 119 5.83 2.12 13.19
N PRO A 120 6.22 3.08 14.05
CA PRO A 120 7.09 4.18 13.67
C PRO A 120 8.42 3.74 13.02
N ALA A 121 9.02 2.63 13.46
CA ALA A 121 10.25 2.11 12.84
C ALA A 121 10.11 1.74 11.35
N VAL A 122 8.93 1.29 10.93
CA VAL A 122 8.65 1.02 9.50
C VAL A 122 8.64 2.32 8.72
N VAL A 123 8.03 3.36 9.27
CA VAL A 123 7.98 4.68 8.65
C VAL A 123 9.38 5.31 8.60
N ASP A 124 10.17 5.18 9.67
CA ASP A 124 11.58 5.62 9.71
C ASP A 124 12.40 4.96 8.58
N ALA A 125 12.19 3.67 8.32
CA ALA A 125 12.87 2.96 7.23
C ALA A 125 12.46 3.46 5.84
N VAL A 126 11.16 3.76 5.64
CA VAL A 126 10.67 4.38 4.40
C VAL A 126 11.24 5.77 4.21
N VAL A 127 11.26 6.60 5.27
CA VAL A 127 11.88 7.92 5.26
C VAL A 127 13.35 7.82 4.86
N ALA A 128 14.11 6.89 5.44
CA ALA A 128 15.52 6.67 5.06
C ALA A 128 15.67 6.32 3.58
N GLY A 129 14.77 5.51 3.02
CA GLY A 129 14.70 5.22 1.59
C GLY A 129 14.43 6.45 0.73
N LEU A 130 13.44 7.27 1.10
CA LEU A 130 13.15 8.54 0.41
C LEU A 130 14.34 9.50 0.44
N ARG A 131 15.12 9.51 1.54
CA ARG A 131 16.36 10.30 1.64
C ARG A 131 17.45 9.81 0.69
N GLN A 132 17.51 8.50 0.37
CA GLN A 132 18.42 7.97 -0.66
C GLN A 132 18.02 8.42 -2.09
N ALA A 133 16.76 8.79 -2.29
CA ALA A 133 16.28 9.44 -3.51
C ALA A 133 16.38 10.98 -3.47
N ASP A 134 17.15 11.51 -2.51
CA ASP A 134 17.41 12.94 -2.33
C ASP A 134 16.15 13.78 -2.07
N VAL A 135 15.06 13.15 -1.62
CA VAL A 135 13.85 13.87 -1.17
C VAL A 135 14.19 14.64 0.10
N ALA A 136 14.04 15.97 0.06
CA ALA A 136 14.29 16.82 1.22
C ALA A 136 13.37 16.46 2.40
N ALA A 137 13.89 16.39 3.63
CA ALA A 137 13.12 16.01 4.81
C ALA A 137 11.86 16.87 5.01
N GLY A 138 11.97 18.19 4.79
CA GLY A 138 10.84 19.12 4.85
C GLY A 138 9.75 18.91 3.80
N LYS A 139 9.98 18.04 2.80
CA LYS A 139 9.00 17.63 1.78
C LYS A 139 8.34 16.28 2.08
N ILE A 140 8.67 15.63 3.20
CA ILE A 140 8.07 14.36 3.62
C ILE A 140 7.06 14.65 4.73
N ILE A 141 5.83 14.16 4.57
CA ILE A 141 4.71 14.36 5.50
C ILE A 141 4.16 13.00 5.90
N ILE A 142 4.31 12.63 7.16
CA ILE A 142 3.63 11.48 7.78
C ILE A 142 2.26 11.97 8.26
N TRP A 143 1.19 11.26 7.90
CA TRP A 143 -0.15 11.72 8.23
C TRP A 143 -1.15 10.57 8.47
N ASP A 144 -2.15 10.88 9.28
CA ASP A 144 -3.39 10.12 9.46
C ASP A 144 -4.52 11.14 9.74
N ARG A 145 -5.68 10.66 10.22
CA ARG A 145 -6.87 11.44 10.52
C ARG A 145 -6.60 12.45 11.63
N LEU A 146 -6.29 12.02 12.84
CA LEU A 146 -6.13 12.93 13.99
C LEU A 146 -4.73 12.91 14.59
N ASP A 147 -4.30 14.09 15.04
CA ASP A 147 -3.05 14.30 15.77
C ASP A 147 -3.00 13.48 17.07
N VAL A 148 -4.13 13.37 17.78
CA VAL A 148 -4.24 12.56 19.00
C VAL A 148 -4.03 11.07 18.72
N GLU A 149 -4.49 10.58 17.57
CA GLU A 149 -4.36 9.19 17.17
C GLU A 149 -2.92 8.88 16.73
N LEU A 150 -2.28 9.81 16.01
CA LEU A 150 -0.85 9.71 15.69
C LEU A 150 0.00 9.60 16.96
N ARG A 151 -0.26 10.45 17.96
CA ARG A 151 0.46 10.39 19.25
C ARG A 151 0.19 9.08 19.99
N ALA A 152 -1.06 8.62 20.03
CA ALA A 152 -1.41 7.34 20.64
C ALA A 152 -0.72 6.15 19.96
N ALA A 153 -0.51 6.21 18.64
CA ALA A 153 0.23 5.22 17.85
C ALA A 153 1.77 5.35 17.98
N GLY A 154 2.28 6.27 18.79
CA GLY A 154 3.71 6.44 19.07
C GLY A 154 4.44 7.37 18.09
N PHE A 155 3.73 8.11 17.24
CA PHE A 155 4.34 9.13 16.38
C PHE A 155 4.52 10.45 17.13
N LYS A 156 5.59 11.17 16.78
CA LYS A 156 5.87 12.51 17.31
C LYS A 156 5.33 13.56 16.35
N THR A 157 4.17 14.11 16.65
CA THR A 157 3.57 15.20 15.86
C THR A 157 4.40 16.48 15.96
N ASN A 158 4.55 17.22 14.86
CA ASN A 158 5.32 18.46 14.84
C ASN A 158 4.69 19.51 13.91
N LYS A 159 5.03 20.78 14.16
CA LYS A 159 4.71 21.87 13.23
C LYS A 159 5.64 21.81 12.01
N PRO A 160 5.25 22.38 10.85
CA PRO A 160 6.13 22.49 9.70
C PRO A 160 7.45 23.15 10.12
N SER A 161 8.48 22.34 10.26
CA SER A 161 9.82 22.72 10.68
C SER A 161 10.80 22.06 9.70
N ARG A 162 12.09 22.38 9.79
CA ARG A 162 13.12 21.96 8.81
C ARG A 162 13.37 20.43 8.72
N GLY A 163 12.53 19.59 9.31
CA GLY A 163 12.61 18.12 9.28
C GLY A 163 11.39 17.44 8.66
N VAL A 164 11.30 16.12 8.81
CA VAL A 164 10.12 15.34 8.40
C VAL A 164 8.92 15.78 9.21
N GLN A 165 7.81 16.06 8.53
CA GLN A 165 6.58 16.52 9.17
C GLN A 165 5.74 15.33 9.60
N CYS A 166 5.09 15.41 10.75
CA CYS A 166 4.12 14.41 11.20
C CYS A 166 2.90 15.13 11.77
N ARG A 167 1.74 15.00 11.10
CA ARG A 167 0.54 15.74 11.50
C ARG A 167 -0.76 15.10 10.99
N GLY A 168 -1.80 15.22 11.80
CA GLY A 168 -3.17 14.86 11.45
C GLY A 168 -3.82 15.90 10.54
N THR A 169 -4.99 15.58 10.00
CA THR A 169 -5.76 16.54 9.18
C THR A 169 -6.33 17.68 10.03
N ASP A 170 -6.40 17.52 11.35
CA ASP A 170 -6.85 18.49 12.36
C ASP A 170 -5.74 19.43 12.89
N SER A 171 -4.51 19.30 12.38
CA SER A 171 -3.33 19.99 12.91
C SER A 171 -3.27 21.51 12.65
N GLU A 172 -4.01 22.01 11.67
CA GLU A 172 -4.23 23.45 11.48
C GLU A 172 -5.57 23.78 12.17
N GLN A 173 -5.68 24.92 12.88
CA GLN A 173 -6.87 25.30 13.69
C GLN A 173 -8.21 25.23 12.92
N ARG A 174 -8.14 25.15 11.60
CA ARG A 174 -9.13 24.51 10.73
C ARG A 174 -8.40 23.57 9.77
N GLY A 175 -8.39 22.28 10.08
CA GLY A 175 -8.08 21.28 9.09
C GLY A 175 -8.99 21.48 7.89
N SER A 176 -8.47 21.29 6.67
CA SER A 176 -9.33 20.87 5.55
C SER A 176 -9.79 19.44 5.85
N GLY A 177 -10.56 19.25 6.92
CA GLY A 177 -11.19 17.98 7.26
C GLY A 177 -12.09 17.53 6.12
N TYR A 178 -13.06 16.67 6.40
CA TYR A 178 -14.04 16.36 5.36
C TYR A 178 -14.63 17.67 4.81
N GLN A 179 -14.60 17.83 3.49
CA GLN A 179 -15.30 18.92 2.84
C GLN A 179 -16.75 18.89 3.35
N ARG A 180 -17.27 20.04 3.75
CA ARG A 180 -18.64 20.13 4.27
C ARG A 180 -19.70 19.83 3.21
N GLN A 181 -19.29 19.78 1.95
CA GLN A 181 -20.11 19.44 0.80
C GLN A 181 -19.46 18.26 0.08
N VAL A 182 -20.26 17.24 -0.18
CA VAL A 182 -19.92 16.18 -1.15
C VAL A 182 -20.20 16.75 -2.52
N GLU A 183 -19.26 16.62 -3.46
CA GLU A 183 -19.44 17.06 -4.83
C GLU A 183 -20.66 16.33 -5.43
N THR A 184 -21.70 17.08 -5.77
CA THR A 184 -22.88 16.61 -6.49
C THR A 184 -22.75 17.06 -7.93
N SER A 185 -21.99 16.31 -8.71
CA SER A 185 -21.98 16.38 -10.19
C SER A 185 -23.00 15.40 -10.75
#